data_AF-A0A5K0XNQ5-F1
#
_entry.id   AF-A0A5K0XNQ5-F1
#
_cell.length_a   1.000
_cell.length_b   1.000
_cell.length_c   1.000
_cell.angle_alpha   90.00
_cell.angle_beta   90.00
_cell.angle_gamma   90.00
#
_symmetry.space_group_name_H-M   'P 1'
#
loop_
_entity.id
_entity.type
_entity.pdbx_description
1 polymer ?
#
loop_
_entity_poly.entity_id
_entity_poly.type
_entity_poly.pdbx_seq_one_letter_code
_entity_poly.pdbx_strand_id
1 'polypeptide(L)'
;VWNFHLSNRLSEAVDPKLEGNFSREDAVHMLKVGLLCCQASAELRPPMSMVVKMLTDTNCNIPSPNQPPFLSPNVASQVPFAVTSTSVSQEGSATQSSRNSMTITVLDPR
;
A
#
# COMPACT_ATOMS: atom_id res chain seq x y z
N VAL A 1 7.42 -1.14 8.96
CA VAL A 1 7.18 -2.40 8.22
C VAL A 1 7.68 -2.33 6.77
N TRP A 2 7.22 -1.39 5.92
CA TRP A 2 7.62 -1.33 4.51
C TRP A 2 9.15 -1.28 4.27
N ASN A 3 9.89 -0.45 5.02
CA ASN A 3 11.36 -0.41 4.91
C ASN A 3 12.01 -1.77 5.20
N PHE A 4 11.50 -2.51 6.20
CA PHE A 4 11.96 -3.86 6.49
C PHE A 4 11.62 -4.85 5.37
N HIS A 5 10.51 -4.65 4.65
CA HIS A 5 10.19 -5.44 3.45
C HIS A 5 11.23 -5.22 2.36
N LEU A 6 11.58 -3.96 2.05
CA LEU A 6 12.58 -3.62 1.04
C LEU A 6 13.98 -4.16 1.37
N SER A 7 14.35 -4.17 2.66
CA SER A 7 15.64 -4.69 3.11
C SER A 7 15.65 -6.19 3.44
N ASN A 8 14.58 -6.93 3.12
CA ASN A 8 14.42 -8.36 3.46
C ASN A 8 14.63 -8.68 4.95
N ARG A 9 14.18 -7.77 5.82
CA ARG A 9 14.34 -7.80 7.29
C ARG A 9 13.00 -7.79 8.03
N LEU A 10 11.94 -8.33 7.41
CA LEU A 10 10.57 -8.27 7.95
C LEU A 10 10.42 -8.80 9.38
N SER A 11 11.21 -9.81 9.77
CA SER A 11 11.21 -10.34 11.13
C SER A 11 11.52 -9.31 12.21
N GLU A 12 12.19 -8.20 11.87
CA GLU A 12 12.50 -7.12 12.81
C GLU A 12 11.34 -6.15 13.03
N ALA A 13 10.27 -6.28 12.24
CA ALA A 13 9.04 -5.53 12.44
C ALA A 13 8.11 -6.17 13.49
N VAL A 14 8.45 -7.35 14.00
CA VAL A 14 7.66 -8.09 14.98
C VAL A 14 7.77 -7.42 16.36
N ASP A 15 6.68 -7.44 17.13
CA ASP A 15 6.62 -6.81 18.46
C ASP A 15 7.68 -7.42 19.40
N PRO A 16 8.60 -6.60 19.97
CA PRO A 16 9.58 -7.06 20.94
C PRO A 16 8.98 -7.74 22.18
N LYS A 17 7.74 -7.41 22.55
CA LYS A 17 7.05 -8.03 23.69
C LYS A 17 6.70 -9.50 23.48
N LEU A 18 6.79 -10.00 22.25
CA LEU A 18 6.69 -11.43 22.00
C LEU A 18 7.95 -12.18 22.45
N GLU A 19 9.06 -11.47 22.73
CA GLU A 19 10.29 -12.04 23.31
C GLU A 19 10.84 -13.24 22.54
N GLY A 20 10.65 -13.26 21.20
CA GLY A 20 11.09 -14.36 20.35
C GLY A 20 10.18 -15.61 20.39
N ASN A 21 9.04 -15.56 21.09
CA ASN A 21 8.04 -16.64 21.14
C ASN A 21 7.18 -16.69 19.86
N PHE A 22 7.83 -16.76 18.70
CA PHE A 22 7.18 -16.86 17.40
C PHE A 22 8.11 -17.53 16.38
N SER A 23 7.55 -18.20 15.37
CA SER A 23 8.34 -18.62 14.21
C SER A 23 8.66 -17.41 13.33
N ARG A 24 9.93 -17.28 12.97
CA ARG A 24 10.40 -16.21 12.08
C ARG A 24 9.72 -16.30 10.72
N GLU A 25 9.57 -17.52 10.21
CA GLU A 25 8.98 -17.84 8.92
C GLU A 25 7.51 -17.41 8.91
N ASP A 26 6.74 -17.82 9.92
CA ASP A 26 5.33 -17.47 10.06
C ASP A 26 5.14 -15.96 10.22
N ALA A 27 5.99 -15.29 10.98
CA ALA A 27 5.92 -13.85 11.15
C ALA A 27 6.21 -13.10 9.84
N VAL A 28 7.25 -13.51 9.10
CA VAL A 28 7.56 -12.93 7.78
C VAL A 28 6.41 -13.17 6.81
N HIS A 29 5.82 -14.37 6.82
CA HIS A 29 4.69 -14.74 5.99
C HIS A 29 3.46 -13.88 6.31
N MET A 30 3.06 -13.79 7.58
CA MET A 30 1.95 -12.98 8.06
C MET A 30 2.13 -11.50 7.69
N LEU A 31 3.35 -10.96 7.87
CA LEU A 31 3.64 -9.56 7.52
C LEU A 31 3.52 -9.31 6.01
N LYS A 32 3.92 -10.26 5.15
CA LYS A 32 3.71 -10.15 3.69
C LYS A 32 2.22 -10.15 3.34
N VAL A 33 1.43 -11.05 3.94
CA VAL A 33 -0.04 -11.05 3.77
C VAL A 33 -0.64 -9.71 4.20
N GLY A 34 -0.24 -9.20 5.38
CA GLY A 34 -0.71 -7.91 5.89
C GLY A 34 -0.39 -6.74 4.96
N LEU A 35 0.80 -6.73 4.35
CA LEU A 35 1.18 -5.71 3.36
C LEU A 35 0.29 -5.75 2.10
N LEU A 36 -0.12 -6.94 1.64
CA LEU A 36 -1.07 -7.08 0.52
C LEU A 36 -2.48 -6.59 0.90
N CYS A 37 -2.96 -6.94 2.09
CA CYS A 37 -4.26 -6.50 2.59
C CYS A 37 -4.37 -4.97 2.71
N CYS A 38 -3.24 -4.30 2.99
CA CYS A 38 -3.18 -2.85 3.17
C CYS A 38 -2.78 -2.09 1.90
N GLN A 39 -2.87 -2.71 0.71
CA GLN A 39 -2.60 -2.00 -0.53
C GLN A 39 -3.54 -0.82 -0.75
N ALA A 40 -2.98 0.26 -1.31
CA ALA A 40 -3.71 1.50 -1.54
C ALA A 40 -4.88 1.32 -2.52
N SER A 41 -4.65 0.63 -3.64
CA SER A 41 -5.72 0.22 -4.54
C SER A 41 -6.50 -0.94 -3.90
N ALA A 42 -7.82 -0.76 -3.79
CA ALA A 42 -8.71 -1.80 -3.29
C ALA A 42 -8.72 -3.05 -4.19
N GLU A 43 -8.54 -2.86 -5.50
CA GLU A 43 -8.52 -3.93 -6.50
C GLU A 43 -7.32 -4.86 -6.35
N LEU A 44 -6.24 -4.39 -5.74
CA LEU A 44 -5.04 -5.18 -5.49
C LEU A 44 -5.08 -5.94 -4.15
N ARG A 45 -6.08 -5.67 -3.30
CA ARG A 45 -6.21 -6.37 -2.03
C ARG A 45 -6.73 -7.79 -2.29
N PRO A 46 -6.11 -8.83 -1.70
CA PRO A 46 -6.59 -10.19 -1.86
C PRO A 46 -7.99 -10.36 -1.26
N PRO A 47 -8.87 -11.18 -1.88
CA PRO A 47 -10.14 -11.54 -1.27
C PRO A 47 -9.91 -12.35 0.01
N MET A 48 -10.83 -12.26 0.98
CA MET A 48 -10.62 -12.92 2.28
C MET A 48 -10.44 -14.44 2.19
N SER A 49 -11.06 -15.10 1.22
CA SER A 49 -10.83 -16.53 0.97
C SER A 49 -9.37 -16.83 0.62
N MET A 50 -8.73 -15.97 -0.17
CA MET A 50 -7.31 -16.07 -0.50
C MET A 50 -6.44 -15.74 0.71
N VAL A 51 -6.80 -14.71 1.49
CA VAL A 51 -6.09 -14.38 2.74
C VAL A 51 -6.08 -15.56 3.70
N VAL A 52 -7.23 -16.20 3.94
CA VAL A 52 -7.32 -17.41 4.79
C VAL A 52 -6.43 -18.51 4.23
N LYS A 53 -6.51 -18.79 2.93
CA LYS A 53 -5.65 -19.79 2.28
C LYS A 53 -4.17 -19.49 2.51
N MET A 54 -3.74 -18.25 2.30
CA MET A 54 -2.36 -17.83 2.51
C MET A 54 -1.95 -17.98 3.97
N LEU A 55 -2.81 -17.69 4.94
CA LEU A 55 -2.49 -17.83 6.36
C LEU A 55 -2.45 -19.29 6.83
N THR A 56 -3.27 -20.17 6.23
CA THR A 56 -3.33 -21.59 6.63
C THR A 56 -2.31 -22.48 5.94
N ASP A 57 -1.90 -22.11 4.73
CA ASP A 57 -0.94 -22.89 3.93
C ASP A 57 0.37 -22.11 3.81
N THR A 58 1.38 -22.57 4.55
CA THR A 58 2.73 -21.99 4.56
C THR A 58 3.47 -22.16 3.23
N ASN A 59 3.02 -23.07 2.35
CA ASN A 59 3.58 -23.24 1.01
C ASN A 59 2.85 -22.40 -0.05
N CYS A 60 1.82 -21.65 0.34
CA CYS A 60 1.11 -20.78 -0.58
C CYS A 60 2.04 -19.68 -1.09
N ASN A 61 2.17 -19.56 -2.42
CA ASN A 61 2.96 -18.50 -3.02
C ASN A 61 2.31 -17.13 -2.78
N ILE A 62 3.02 -16.26 -2.05
CA ILE A 62 2.58 -14.89 -1.75
C ILE A 62 3.19 -13.91 -2.76
N PRO A 63 2.37 -13.16 -3.51
CA PRO A 63 2.88 -12.14 -4.42
C PRO A 63 3.53 -10.97 -3.65
N SER A 64 4.49 -10.28 -4.27
CA SER A 64 5.11 -9.11 -3.67
C SER A 64 4.13 -7.92 -3.63
N PRO A 65 4.00 -7.22 -2.48
CA PRO A 65 3.15 -6.04 -2.37
C PRO A 65 3.73 -4.87 -3.17
N ASN A 66 2.83 -3.96 -3.60
CA ASN A 66 3.23 -2.74 -4.30
C ASN A 66 3.64 -1.63 -3.32
N GLN A 67 4.49 -0.72 -3.81
CA GLN A 67 4.93 0.43 -3.03
C GLN A 67 3.75 1.29 -2.55
N PRO A 68 3.68 1.64 -1.26
CA PRO A 68 2.70 2.58 -0.74
C PRO A 68 2.80 3.93 -1.46
N PRO A 69 1.66 4.56 -1.82
CA PRO A 69 1.61 5.73 -2.70
C PRO A 69 2.24 7.00 -2.09
N PHE A 70 2.43 7.03 -0.78
CA PHE A 70 3.05 8.15 -0.05
C PHE A 70 4.58 8.06 -0.02
N LEU A 71 5.17 6.96 -0.49
CA LEU A 71 6.62 6.86 -0.61
C LEU A 71 7.00 7.31 -2.02
N SER A 72 7.66 8.46 -2.12
CA SER A 72 8.29 8.86 -3.38
C SER A 72 9.41 7.85 -3.72
N PRO A 73 9.61 7.47 -4.99
CA PRO A 73 10.71 6.59 -5.41
C PRO A 73 12.12 7.19 -5.15
N ASN A 74 12.21 8.38 -4.58
CA ASN A 74 13.41 9.21 -4.62
C ASN A 74 14.28 9.11 -3.35
N VAL A 75 14.55 7.89 -2.88
CA VAL A 75 15.61 7.65 -1.87
C VAL A 75 16.80 6.87 -2.44
N ALA A 76 16.94 6.85 -3.77
CA ALA A 76 18.13 6.33 -4.43
C ALA A 76 18.31 6.97 -5.82
N SER A 77 18.39 8.30 -5.92
CA SER A 77 19.17 9.02 -6.95
C SER A 77 18.93 10.52 -6.84
N GLN A 78 19.97 11.27 -6.46
CA GLN A 78 19.99 12.71 -6.66
C GLN A 78 19.81 12.99 -8.17
N VAL A 79 18.65 13.51 -8.57
CA VAL A 79 18.46 14.13 -9.87
C VAL A 79 17.79 15.49 -9.62
N PRO A 80 18.38 16.62 -10.04
CA PRO A 80 17.79 17.93 -9.80
C PRO A 80 16.47 18.01 -10.56
N PHE A 81 15.37 18.20 -9.82
CA PHE A 81 14.06 18.45 -10.41
C PHE A 81 14.12 19.79 -11.15
N ALA A 82 14.21 19.74 -12.47
CA ALA A 82 14.08 20.92 -13.32
C ALA A 82 12.66 21.47 -13.17
N VAL A 83 12.55 22.59 -12.45
CA VAL A 83 11.36 23.45 -12.45
C VAL A 83 11.13 23.92 -13.89
N THR A 84 10.17 23.31 -14.59
CA THR A 84 9.69 23.86 -15.85
C THR A 84 8.71 24.97 -15.49
N SER A 85 9.21 26.19 -15.45
CA SER A 85 8.37 27.40 -15.45
C SER A 85 7.71 27.52 -16.82
N THR A 86 6.50 26.99 -16.96
CA THR A 86 5.65 27.28 -18.12
C THR A 86 4.93 28.59 -17.85
N SER A 87 5.43 29.66 -18.46
CA SER A 87 4.71 30.91 -18.65
C SER A 87 3.56 30.67 -19.64
N VAL A 88 2.32 30.84 -19.18
CA VAL A 88 1.16 31.01 -20.06
C VAL A 88 0.35 32.21 -19.56
N SER A 89 0.18 33.19 -20.45
CA SER A 89 -0.65 34.36 -20.25
C SER A 89 -2.14 33.98 -20.35
N GLN A 90 -2.95 34.50 -19.43
CA GLN A 90 -4.34 35.04 -19.53
C GLN A 90 -5.24 34.52 -20.70
N GLU A 91 -6.51 34.10 -20.57
CA GLU A 91 -7.66 34.43 -19.70
C GLU A 91 -8.70 33.29 -19.77
N GLY A 92 -9.54 33.13 -18.73
CA GLY A 92 -10.79 32.35 -18.82
C GLY A 92 -11.14 31.52 -17.57
N SER A 93 -12.16 31.94 -16.84
CA SER A 93 -12.72 31.31 -15.62
C SER A 93 -13.08 29.83 -15.74
N ALA A 94 -12.61 29.01 -14.79
CA ALA A 94 -13.42 28.01 -14.08
C ALA A 94 -12.57 27.36 -12.96
N THR A 95 -13.08 27.32 -11.74
CA THR A 95 -12.47 26.62 -10.60
C THR A 95 -12.30 25.14 -10.92
N GLN A 96 -11.06 24.65 -11.01
CA GLN A 96 -10.77 23.21 -11.11
C GLN A 96 -11.00 22.57 -9.75
N SER A 97 -12.24 22.16 -9.48
CA SER A 97 -12.56 21.27 -8.36
C SER A 97 -12.36 19.82 -8.82
N SER A 98 -11.50 19.08 -8.11
CA SER A 98 -11.36 17.63 -8.28
C SER A 98 -12.69 16.95 -7.94
N ARG A 99 -13.35 16.37 -8.94
CA ARG A 99 -14.60 15.62 -8.75
C ARG A 99 -14.25 14.17 -8.39
N ASN A 100 -14.31 13.81 -7.12
CA ASN A 100 -14.25 12.40 -6.72
C ASN A 100 -15.61 11.76 -7.04
N SER A 101 -15.62 10.72 -7.89
CA SER A 101 -16.84 9.99 -8.26
C SER A 101 -17.26 9.06 -7.11
N MET A 102 -18.14 9.54 -6.23
CA MET A 102 -18.79 8.75 -5.19
C MET A 102 -20.27 8.55 -5.56
N THR A 103 -20.74 7.30 -5.57
CA THR A 103 -22.16 6.97 -5.84
C THR A 103 -22.98 7.20 -4.57
N ILE A 104 -23.96 8.11 -4.63
CA ILE A 104 -24.93 8.33 -3.56
C ILE A 104 -26.10 7.37 -3.78
N THR A 105 -26.38 6.49 -2.80
CA THR A 105 -27.63 5.70 -2.77
C THR A 105 -28.66 6.49 -1.99
N VAL A 106 -29.74 6.90 -2.65
CA VAL A 106 -30.87 7.59 -2.00
C VAL A 106 -31.84 6.54 -1.48
N LEU A 107 -32.11 6.52 -0.18
CA LEU A 107 -33.13 5.67 0.43
C LEU A 107 -34.48 6.39 0.34
N ASP A 108 -35.44 5.80 -0.38
CA ASP A 108 -36.82 6.27 -0.41
C ASP A 108 -37.53 5.94 0.92
N PRO A 109 -38.19 6.92 1.58
CA PRO A 109 -39.07 6.63 2.71
C PRO A 109 -40.33 5.90 2.25
N ARG A 110 -40.81 4.95 3.06
CA ARG A 110 -42.10 4.29 2.89
C ARG A 110 -43.24 5.09 3.50
#